data_AF-A0A5C6UR29-F1
#
_entry.id   AF-A0A5C6UR29-F1
#
_cell.length_a   1.000
_cell.length_b   1.000
_cell.length_c   1.000
_cell.angle_alpha   90.00
_cell.angle_beta   90.00
_cell.angle_gamma   90.00
#
_symmetry.space_group_name_H-M   'P 1'
#
loop_
_entity.id
_entity.type
_entity.pdbx_description
1 polymer ?
#
loop_
_entity_poly.entity_id
_entity_poly.type
_entity_poly.pdbx_seq_one_letter_code
_entity_poly.pdbx_strand_id
1 'polypeptide(L)'
;MGTEPEALEGFEVDAGMSTGKRVALGVGALLVFVAILGAVTQMAGVGFLGYRSILYGSGELYVLNLSDEERFVQVEGREPEPVLAQNAQIVELIGGTSKVDILNADKSLWKSYDVRIDDSAALLNISHEACLAVADVTSLYRGQDEGLSFQKLLDASTEFYALDSHNVIWPRRSFPARIDPSKGPTLWVEIVACRLFDDPNYLSEYLMIRLQQRMEKRGQAE
;
A
#
# COMPACT_ATOMS: atom_id res chain seq x y z
N MET A 1 16.62 52.87 -42.02
CA MET A 1 16.96 51.88 -40.98
C MET A 1 15.64 51.51 -40.32
N GLY A 2 14.92 50.43 -40.64
CA GLY A 2 15.35 49.12 -41.13
C GLY A 2 15.43 48.15 -39.95
N THR A 3 14.33 47.45 -39.65
CA THR A 3 14.25 46.01 -39.30
C THR A 3 12.79 45.66 -38.98
N GLU A 4 12.24 44.73 -39.75
CA GLU A 4 10.89 44.14 -39.64
C GLU A 4 10.80 43.22 -38.41
N PRO A 5 9.60 43.03 -37.83
CA PRO A 5 9.24 41.76 -37.22
C PRO A 5 8.46 40.89 -38.22
N GLU A 6 8.94 39.65 -38.31
CA GLU A 6 8.47 38.56 -39.15
C GLU A 6 6.98 38.22 -38.94
N ALA A 7 6.42 37.65 -40.00
CA ALA A 7 5.04 37.21 -40.13
C ALA A 7 4.60 36.28 -38.99
N LEU A 8 3.57 36.68 -38.26
CA LEU A 8 2.60 35.73 -37.74
C LEU A 8 1.69 35.37 -38.93
N GLU A 9 2.03 34.28 -39.62
CA GLU A 9 1.09 33.59 -40.51
C GLU A 9 -0.12 33.17 -39.68
N GLY A 10 -1.11 34.06 -39.63
CA GLY A 10 -2.44 33.73 -39.16
C GLY A 10 -2.98 32.64 -40.06
N PHE A 11 -3.49 31.57 -39.46
CA PHE A 11 -4.30 30.57 -40.15
C PHE A 11 -5.49 31.28 -40.82
N GLU A 12 -5.33 31.67 -42.09
CA GLU A 12 -6.45 32.06 -42.94
C GLU A 12 -7.33 30.83 -43.13
N VAL A 13 -8.39 30.74 -42.31
CA VAL A 13 -9.44 29.76 -42.51
C VAL A 13 -10.25 30.20 -43.73
N ASP A 14 -9.83 29.67 -44.87
CA ASP A 14 -10.36 29.87 -46.21
C ASP A 14 -11.89 30.13 -46.21
N ALA A 15 -12.28 31.24 -46.83
CA ALA A 15 -13.63 31.82 -46.78
C ALA A 15 -14.69 31.05 -47.61
N GLY A 16 -14.41 29.80 -47.99
CA GLY A 16 -15.30 28.93 -48.79
C GLY A 16 -15.82 27.68 -48.06
N MET A 17 -15.55 27.53 -46.76
CA MET A 17 -15.89 26.30 -46.03
C MET A 17 -17.29 26.37 -45.40
N SER A 18 -18.19 25.47 -45.82
CA SER A 18 -19.54 25.38 -45.23
C SER A 18 -19.46 25.14 -43.72
N THR A 19 -20.45 25.64 -42.98
CA THR A 19 -20.50 25.56 -41.50
C THR A 19 -20.26 24.14 -40.99
N GLY A 20 -20.75 23.11 -41.70
CA GLY A 20 -20.51 21.70 -41.37
C GLY A 20 -19.04 21.26 -41.47
N LYS A 21 -18.29 21.77 -42.45
CA LYS A 21 -16.84 21.49 -42.57
C LYS A 21 -16.05 22.20 -41.46
N ARG A 22 -16.43 23.42 -41.08
CA ARG A 22 -15.80 24.13 -39.95
C ARG A 22 -16.03 23.43 -38.62
N VAL A 23 -17.24 22.92 -38.39
CA VAL A 23 -17.55 22.11 -37.21
C VAL A 23 -16.78 20.79 -37.23
N ALA A 24 -16.73 20.09 -38.37
CA ALA A 24 -15.98 18.84 -38.48
C ALA A 24 -14.47 19.04 -38.26
N LEU A 25 -13.91 20.15 -38.74
CA LEU A 25 -12.49 20.49 -38.56
C LEU A 25 -12.20 20.89 -37.11
N GLY A 26 -13.13 21.61 -36.46
CA GLY A 26 -13.04 21.93 -35.03
C GLY A 26 -13.13 20.70 -34.13
N VAL A 27 -14.06 19.77 -34.42
CA VAL A 27 -14.18 18.50 -33.68
C VAL A 27 -12.97 17.60 -33.94
N GLY A 28 -12.47 17.55 -35.19
CA GLY A 28 -11.26 16.80 -35.54
C GLY A 28 -10.02 17.33 -34.81
N ALA A 29 -9.83 18.64 -34.78
CA ALA A 29 -8.75 19.27 -34.03
C ALA A 29 -8.85 19.00 -32.52
N LEU A 30 -10.06 19.04 -31.96
CA LEU A 30 -10.29 18.72 -30.55
C LEU A 30 -9.94 17.25 -30.25
N LEU A 31 -10.35 16.31 -31.10
CA LEU A 31 -10.01 14.89 -30.95
C LEU A 31 -8.51 14.64 -31.02
N VAL A 32 -7.82 15.30 -31.94
CA VAL A 32 -6.35 15.24 -32.04
C VAL A 32 -5.70 15.82 -30.79
N PHE A 33 -6.20 16.94 -30.28
CA PHE A 33 -5.69 17.56 -29.05
C PHE A 33 -5.87 16.65 -27.82
N VAL A 34 -7.04 16.02 -27.69
CA VAL A 34 -7.32 15.04 -26.62
C VAL A 34 -6.41 13.80 -26.76
N ALA A 35 -6.18 13.32 -27.99
CA ALA A 35 -5.28 12.21 -28.24
C ALA A 35 -3.83 12.53 -27.88
N ILE A 36 -3.36 13.75 -28.19
CA ILE A 36 -2.01 14.23 -27.83
C ILE A 36 -1.88 14.37 -26.30
N LEU A 37 -2.85 14.98 -25.62
CA LEU A 37 -2.86 15.08 -24.15
C LEU A 37 -2.88 13.70 -23.48
N GLY A 38 -3.67 12.76 -24.01
CA GLY A 38 -3.70 11.38 -23.56
C GLY A 38 -2.36 10.66 -23.76
N ALA A 39 -1.71 10.87 -24.91
CA ALA A 39 -0.41 10.28 -25.19
C ALA A 39 0.72 10.89 -24.32
N VAL A 40 0.71 12.20 -24.09
CA VAL A 40 1.72 12.89 -23.26
C VAL A 40 1.60 12.48 -21.79
N THR A 41 0.38 12.33 -21.26
CA THR A 41 0.16 11.84 -19.89
C THR A 41 0.60 10.38 -19.72
N GLN A 42 0.38 9.55 -20.74
CA GLN A 42 0.84 8.15 -20.75
C GLN A 42 2.38 8.05 -20.83
N MET A 43 3.05 8.91 -21.61
CA MET A 43 4.52 8.95 -21.71
C MET A 43 5.20 9.58 -20.48
N ALA A 44 4.53 10.48 -19.76
CA ALA A 44 5.04 11.08 -18.52
C ALA A 44 5.00 10.13 -17.31
N GLY A 45 4.59 8.87 -17.49
CA GLY A 45 4.49 7.87 -16.41
C GLY A 45 3.30 8.08 -15.47
N VAL A 46 2.47 9.11 -15.71
CA VAL A 46 1.24 9.38 -14.97
C VAL A 46 0.09 8.62 -15.63
N GLY A 47 0.20 7.30 -15.69
CA GLY A 47 -0.92 6.44 -16.06
C GLY A 47 -2.05 6.51 -15.03
N PHE A 48 -3.14 5.78 -15.27
CA PHE A 48 -4.26 5.65 -14.32
C PHE A 48 -3.80 5.34 -12.88
N LEU A 49 -2.74 4.54 -12.73
CA LEU A 49 -2.12 4.20 -11.45
C LEU A 49 -1.44 5.39 -10.76
N GLY A 50 -0.78 6.28 -11.51
CA GLY A 50 -0.13 7.48 -10.97
C GLY A 50 -1.13 8.55 -10.52
N TYR A 51 -2.28 8.66 -11.18
CA TYR A 51 -3.38 9.52 -10.71
C TYR A 51 -3.96 9.00 -9.38
N ARG A 52 -4.13 7.68 -9.25
CA ARG A 52 -4.62 7.06 -8.02
C ARG A 52 -3.68 7.25 -6.84
N SER A 53 -2.37 7.15 -7.03
CA SER A 53 -1.42 7.39 -5.94
C SER A 53 -1.45 8.83 -5.42
N ILE A 54 -1.82 9.80 -6.26
CA ILE A 54 -1.98 11.21 -5.83
C ILE A 54 -3.29 11.39 -5.05
N LEU A 55 -4.38 10.77 -5.49
CA LEU A 55 -5.69 10.94 -4.85
C LEU A 55 -5.85 10.14 -3.56
N TYR A 56 -5.38 8.91 -3.55
CA TYR A 56 -5.65 7.92 -2.51
C TYR A 56 -4.39 7.54 -1.72
N GLY A 57 -3.25 8.17 -2.04
CA GLY A 57 -1.96 7.88 -1.42
C GLY A 57 -1.38 6.54 -1.86
N SER A 58 -0.45 6.05 -1.06
CA SER A 58 0.20 4.75 -1.22
C SER A 58 0.12 3.98 0.09
N GLY A 59 0.37 2.69 0.06
CA GLY A 59 0.39 1.89 1.28
C GLY A 59 1.28 0.69 1.17
N GLU A 60 1.30 -0.08 2.26
CA GLU A 60 2.08 -1.31 2.37
C GLU A 60 1.15 -2.47 2.70
N LEU A 61 1.28 -3.56 1.95
CA LEU A 61 0.68 -4.84 2.27
C LEU A 61 1.71 -5.73 2.94
N TYR A 62 1.45 -6.06 4.19
CA TYR A 62 2.25 -6.98 4.97
C TYR A 62 1.69 -8.40 4.78
N VAL A 63 2.36 -9.19 3.94
CA VAL A 63 1.95 -10.55 3.60
C VAL A 63 2.67 -11.54 4.51
N LEU A 64 1.89 -12.38 5.20
CA LEU A 64 2.40 -13.40 6.10
C LEU A 64 2.17 -14.79 5.51
N ASN A 65 3.26 -15.51 5.25
CA ASN A 65 3.25 -16.89 4.79
C ASN A 65 3.94 -17.80 5.81
N LEU A 66 3.16 -18.39 6.71
CA LEU A 66 3.63 -19.43 7.63
C LEU A 66 3.49 -20.84 7.06
N SER A 67 3.13 -21.01 5.78
CA SER A 67 3.12 -22.33 5.17
C SER A 67 4.55 -22.78 4.81
N ASP A 68 4.70 -24.08 4.54
CA ASP A 68 5.95 -24.68 4.08
C ASP A 68 6.20 -24.49 2.57
N GLU A 69 5.28 -23.83 1.87
CA GLU A 69 5.35 -23.60 0.43
C GLU A 69 5.65 -22.13 0.13
N GLU A 70 6.49 -21.90 -0.88
CA GLU A 70 6.62 -20.58 -1.48
C GLU A 70 5.36 -20.21 -2.25
N ARG A 71 4.93 -18.97 -2.09
CA ARG A 71 3.79 -18.35 -2.78
C ARG A 71 4.27 -17.09 -3.49
N PHE A 72 3.52 -16.61 -4.47
CA PHE A 72 3.78 -15.32 -5.08
C PHE A 72 2.62 -14.37 -4.83
N VAL A 73 2.93 -13.10 -4.58
CA VAL A 73 1.94 -12.02 -4.47
C VAL A 73 2.06 -11.16 -5.71
N GLN A 74 0.97 -11.00 -6.43
CA GLN A 74 0.87 -10.12 -7.57
C GLN A 74 -0.12 -9.00 -7.28
N VAL A 75 0.37 -7.76 -7.27
CA VAL A 75 -0.48 -6.56 -7.21
C VAL A 75 -0.81 -6.13 -8.63
N GLU A 76 -2.03 -5.64 -8.86
CA GLU A 76 -2.52 -5.15 -10.15
C GLU A 76 -1.47 -4.32 -10.91
N GLY A 77 -1.12 -4.78 -12.12
CA GLY A 77 -0.18 -4.10 -13.00
C GLY A 77 1.31 -4.21 -12.59
N ARG A 78 1.66 -5.04 -11.60
CA ARG A 78 3.03 -5.31 -11.17
C ARG A 78 3.44 -6.77 -11.42
N GLU A 79 4.75 -7.00 -11.47
CA GLU A 79 5.32 -8.35 -11.52
C GLU A 79 5.07 -9.09 -10.19
N PRO A 80 4.85 -10.41 -10.22
CA PRO A 80 4.68 -11.19 -8.99
C PRO A 80 5.95 -11.20 -8.14
N GLU A 81 5.80 -10.91 -6.84
CA GLU A 81 6.88 -10.95 -5.86
C GLU A 81 6.83 -12.25 -5.04
N PRO A 82 7.98 -12.92 -4.78
CA PRO A 82 8.01 -14.15 -4.01
C PRO A 82 7.77 -13.88 -2.52
N VAL A 83 6.94 -14.71 -1.91
CA VAL A 83 6.76 -14.82 -0.47
C VAL A 83 7.19 -16.21 -0.04
N LEU A 84 8.45 -16.31 0.38
CA LEU A 84 9.07 -17.55 0.80
C LEU A 84 8.28 -18.25 1.91
N ALA A 85 8.45 -19.57 2.01
CA ALA A 85 7.92 -20.36 3.11
C ALA A 85 8.41 -19.82 4.46
N GLN A 86 7.56 -19.90 5.49
CA GLN A 86 7.86 -19.46 6.86
C GLN A 86 8.38 -18.00 6.95
N ASN A 87 7.92 -17.13 6.04
CA ASN A 87 8.41 -15.77 5.89
C ASN A 87 7.28 -14.75 5.91
N ALA A 88 7.65 -13.48 6.05
CA ALA A 88 6.76 -12.36 5.87
C ALA A 88 7.39 -11.33 4.92
N GLN A 89 6.59 -10.85 3.97
CA GLN A 89 7.02 -9.97 2.89
C GLN A 89 6.20 -8.67 2.94
N ILE A 90 6.85 -7.55 2.61
CA ILE A 90 6.15 -6.27 2.41
C ILE A 90 6.05 -6.04 0.92
N VAL A 91 4.85 -5.77 0.45
CA VAL A 91 4.57 -5.43 -0.95
C VAL A 91 3.91 -4.06 -0.96
N GLU A 92 4.35 -3.18 -1.85
CA GLU A 92 3.75 -1.86 -1.98
C GLU A 92 2.36 -1.93 -2.65
N LEU A 93 1.43 -1.15 -2.11
CA LEU A 93 0.10 -0.96 -2.67
C LEU A 93 -0.11 0.48 -3.13
N ILE A 94 -0.94 0.61 -4.16
CA ILE A 94 -1.46 1.89 -4.62
C ILE A 94 -2.80 2.12 -3.90
N GLY A 95 -3.01 3.33 -3.39
CA GLY A 95 -4.24 3.69 -2.69
C GLY A 95 -5.51 3.50 -3.53
N GLY A 96 -6.64 3.38 -2.85
CA GLY A 96 -7.92 2.94 -3.38
C GLY A 96 -8.04 1.42 -3.37
N THR A 97 -8.85 0.87 -4.27
CA THR A 97 -9.04 -0.59 -4.41
C THR A 97 -8.04 -1.17 -5.41
N SER A 98 -7.18 -2.08 -4.94
CA SER A 98 -6.19 -2.78 -5.75
C SER A 98 -6.46 -4.28 -5.71
N LYS A 99 -6.41 -4.92 -6.87
CA LYS A 99 -6.51 -6.38 -6.94
C LYS A 99 -5.18 -7.01 -6.56
N VAL A 100 -5.22 -7.95 -5.62
CA VAL A 100 -4.06 -8.70 -5.12
C VAL A 100 -4.30 -10.18 -5.36
N ASP A 101 -3.53 -10.75 -6.28
CA ASP A 101 -3.57 -12.16 -6.63
C ASP A 101 -2.46 -12.92 -5.91
N ILE A 102 -2.81 -14.00 -5.25
CA ILE A 102 -1.86 -14.93 -4.64
C ILE A 102 -1.74 -16.14 -5.56
N LEU A 103 -0.52 -16.42 -5.99
CA LEU A 103 -0.20 -17.49 -6.92
C LEU A 103 0.55 -18.61 -6.20
N ASN A 104 0.35 -19.84 -6.67
CA ASN A 104 1.16 -20.98 -6.27
C ASN A 104 2.57 -20.90 -6.88
N ALA A 105 3.46 -21.81 -6.47
CA ALA A 105 4.83 -21.88 -6.98
C ALA A 105 4.92 -22.04 -8.52
N ASP A 106 3.92 -22.66 -9.14
CA ASP A 106 3.79 -22.81 -10.61
C ASP A 106 3.17 -21.59 -11.31
N LYS A 107 2.96 -20.49 -10.57
CA LYS A 107 2.27 -19.26 -11.00
C LYS A 107 0.79 -19.43 -11.34
N SER A 108 0.17 -20.56 -11.01
CA SER A 108 -1.29 -20.70 -11.08
C SER A 108 -1.96 -19.87 -9.99
N LEU A 109 -3.12 -19.28 -10.29
CA LEU A 109 -3.88 -18.49 -9.32
C LEU A 109 -4.38 -19.40 -8.18
N TRP A 110 -4.00 -19.08 -6.95
CA TRP A 110 -4.54 -19.73 -5.76
C TRP A 110 -5.76 -18.99 -5.23
N LYS A 111 -5.63 -17.67 -5.03
CA LYS A 111 -6.70 -16.83 -4.49
C LYS A 111 -6.53 -15.38 -4.92
N SER A 112 -7.62 -14.63 -4.95
CA SER A 112 -7.66 -13.23 -5.35
C SER A 112 -8.38 -12.40 -4.29
N TYR A 113 -7.89 -11.20 -4.02
CA TYR A 113 -8.42 -10.27 -3.04
C TYR A 113 -8.59 -8.88 -3.66
N ASP A 114 -9.74 -8.26 -3.41
CA ASP A 114 -9.92 -6.82 -3.64
C ASP A 114 -9.54 -6.07 -2.37
N VAL A 115 -8.30 -5.58 -2.32
CA VAL A 115 -7.76 -4.86 -1.16
C VAL A 115 -8.01 -3.37 -1.33
N ARG A 116 -8.77 -2.79 -0.41
CA ARG A 116 -8.96 -1.33 -0.35
C ARG A 116 -8.16 -0.74 0.79
N ILE A 117 -7.27 0.19 0.47
CA ILE A 117 -6.51 0.99 1.43
C ILE A 117 -6.51 2.46 1.01
N ASP A 118 -6.57 3.38 1.96
CA ASP A 118 -6.56 4.83 1.71
C ASP A 118 -5.42 5.43 2.57
N ASP A 119 -4.27 5.73 1.95
CA ASP A 119 -3.00 6.16 2.61
C ASP A 119 -2.72 5.43 3.93
N SER A 120 -2.67 4.09 3.89
CA SER A 120 -2.46 3.24 5.08
C SER A 120 -1.87 1.88 4.74
N ALA A 121 -1.52 1.09 5.76
CA ALA A 121 -1.10 -0.29 5.60
C ALA A 121 -2.23 -1.31 5.82
N ALA A 122 -2.01 -2.52 5.32
CA ALA A 122 -2.89 -3.67 5.55
C ALA A 122 -2.09 -4.97 5.74
N LEU A 123 -2.76 -5.96 6.32
CA LEU A 123 -2.25 -7.30 6.56
C LEU A 123 -2.93 -8.29 5.64
N LEU A 124 -2.16 -9.24 5.12
CA LEU A 124 -2.68 -10.41 4.42
C LEU A 124 -2.02 -11.69 4.97
N ASN A 125 -2.76 -12.47 5.76
CA ASN A 125 -2.36 -13.79 6.21
C ASN A 125 -2.83 -14.86 5.22
N ILE A 126 -1.89 -15.47 4.50
CA ILE A 126 -2.19 -16.51 3.50
C ILE A 126 -2.01 -17.93 4.04
N SER A 127 -1.68 -18.08 5.32
CA SER A 127 -1.30 -19.38 5.92
C SER A 127 -2.36 -19.99 6.83
N HIS A 128 -3.23 -19.20 7.46
CA HIS A 128 -4.26 -19.69 8.39
C HIS A 128 -3.76 -20.51 9.59
N GLU A 129 -2.47 -20.44 9.92
CA GLU A 129 -1.89 -21.28 10.98
C GLU A 129 -1.75 -20.56 12.32
N ALA A 130 -1.64 -19.23 12.29
CA ALA A 130 -1.36 -18.44 13.48
C ALA A 130 -2.35 -17.28 13.66
N CYS A 131 -2.52 -16.90 14.91
CA CYS A 131 -3.26 -15.73 15.32
C CYS A 131 -2.30 -14.54 15.44
N LEU A 132 -2.80 -13.34 15.16
CA LEU A 132 -2.01 -12.11 15.22
C LEU A 132 -2.60 -11.17 16.28
N ALA A 133 -1.73 -10.64 17.13
CA ALA A 133 -2.09 -9.55 18.03
C ALA A 133 -1.61 -8.24 17.40
N VAL A 134 -2.53 -7.29 17.25
CA VAL A 134 -2.24 -5.91 16.83
C VAL A 134 -2.37 -5.02 18.07
N ALA A 135 -1.24 -4.54 18.56
CA ALA A 135 -1.17 -3.70 19.75
C ALA A 135 -0.79 -2.27 19.39
N ASP A 136 -1.47 -1.30 19.98
CA ASP A 136 -1.09 0.12 19.90
C ASP A 136 0.01 0.39 20.94
N VAL A 137 1.18 0.79 20.43
CA VAL A 137 2.37 1.14 21.22
C VAL A 137 2.73 2.62 21.05
N THR A 138 1.78 3.46 20.62
CA THR A 138 2.00 4.91 20.45
C THR A 138 2.42 5.59 21.74
N SER A 139 1.83 5.19 22.88
CA SER A 139 2.16 5.72 24.21
C SER A 139 3.63 5.52 24.57
N LEU A 140 4.22 4.37 24.18
CA LEU A 140 5.64 4.07 24.35
C LEU A 140 6.54 5.12 23.68
N TYR A 141 6.21 5.51 22.45
CA TYR A 141 6.97 6.54 21.71
C TYR A 141 6.73 7.96 22.23
N ARG A 142 5.67 8.18 23.01
CA ARG A 142 5.39 9.44 23.70
C ARG A 142 5.99 9.49 25.12
N GLY A 143 6.61 8.40 25.59
CA GLY A 143 7.13 8.30 26.94
C GLY A 143 6.03 8.21 28.02
N GLN A 144 4.85 7.72 27.64
CA GLN A 144 3.70 7.52 28.53
C GLN A 144 3.62 6.04 28.95
N ASP A 145 3.42 5.79 30.24
CA ASP A 145 3.29 4.44 30.81
C ASP A 145 1.81 4.08 31.00
N GLU A 146 1.13 3.79 29.90
CA GLU A 146 -0.29 3.42 29.89
C GLU A 146 -0.50 1.90 29.71
N GLY A 147 0.58 1.11 29.70
CA GLY A 147 0.54 -0.31 29.40
C GLY A 147 0.29 -0.63 27.92
N LEU A 148 0.05 -1.91 27.61
CA LEU A 148 -0.23 -2.39 26.25
C LEU A 148 -1.73 -2.35 25.97
N SER A 149 -2.12 -1.65 24.90
CA SER A 149 -3.50 -1.64 24.41
C SER A 149 -3.62 -2.49 23.15
N PHE A 150 -4.58 -3.42 23.14
CA PHE A 150 -4.87 -4.20 21.93
C PHE A 150 -5.85 -3.44 21.04
N GLN A 151 -5.41 -3.11 19.82
CA GLN A 151 -6.31 -2.59 18.80
C GLN A 151 -7.17 -3.73 18.24
N LYS A 152 -6.56 -4.89 17.98
CA LYS A 152 -7.26 -6.05 17.45
C LYS A 152 -6.54 -7.36 17.74
N LEU A 153 -7.32 -8.40 18.01
CA LEU A 153 -6.89 -9.79 18.00
C LEU A 153 -7.46 -10.44 16.74
N LEU A 154 -6.58 -10.89 15.85
CA LEU A 154 -6.92 -11.50 14.57
C LEU A 154 -6.77 -13.01 14.70
N ASP A 155 -7.87 -13.74 14.56
CA ASP A 155 -7.82 -15.19 14.58
C ASP A 155 -7.13 -15.75 13.33
N ALA A 156 -6.85 -17.06 13.34
CA ALA A 156 -6.23 -17.74 12.21
C ALA A 156 -7.10 -17.72 10.94
N SER A 157 -8.42 -17.51 11.05
CA SER A 157 -9.31 -17.39 9.90
C SER A 157 -9.30 -16.00 9.27
N THR A 158 -8.70 -15.01 9.95
CA THR A 158 -8.63 -13.63 9.49
C THR A 158 -7.53 -13.49 8.43
N GLU A 159 -7.94 -13.51 7.17
CA GLU A 159 -7.03 -13.39 6.03
C GLU A 159 -6.60 -11.95 5.80
N PHE A 160 -7.53 -11.00 5.88
CA PHE A 160 -7.28 -9.60 5.57
C PHE A 160 -7.64 -8.68 6.74
N TYR A 161 -6.79 -7.71 7.02
CA TYR A 161 -7.06 -6.68 8.02
C TYR A 161 -6.41 -5.35 7.63
N ALA A 162 -7.21 -4.28 7.53
CA ALA A 162 -6.69 -2.93 7.37
C ALA A 162 -6.17 -2.40 8.70
N LEU A 163 -4.95 -1.84 8.70
CA LEU A 163 -4.31 -1.32 9.91
C LEU A 163 -4.63 0.16 10.15
N ASP A 164 -5.03 0.89 9.12
CA ASP A 164 -5.34 2.33 9.18
C ASP A 164 -4.18 3.17 9.76
N SER A 165 -2.95 2.73 9.53
CA SER A 165 -1.72 3.41 9.90
C SER A 165 -0.59 3.00 8.98
N HIS A 166 0.42 3.86 8.81
CA HIS A 166 1.69 3.50 8.20
C HIS A 166 2.77 3.13 9.22
N ASN A 167 2.56 3.44 10.51
CA ASN A 167 3.54 3.20 11.55
C ASN A 167 3.43 1.78 12.07
N VAL A 168 3.80 0.81 11.23
CA VAL A 168 3.64 -0.62 11.52
C VAL A 168 4.98 -1.24 11.89
N ILE A 169 5.00 -1.90 13.05
CA ILE A 169 6.13 -2.68 13.54
C ILE A 169 5.81 -4.14 13.27
N TRP A 170 6.39 -4.67 12.20
CA TRP A 170 6.14 -6.02 11.73
C TRP A 170 6.82 -7.08 12.61
N PRO A 171 6.31 -8.33 12.68
CA PRO A 171 6.96 -9.41 13.43
C PRO A 171 8.43 -9.56 13.05
N ARG A 172 9.26 -9.82 14.07
CA ARG A 172 10.72 -10.03 13.95
C ARG A 172 11.54 -8.83 13.44
N ARG A 173 10.95 -7.69 13.06
CA ARG A 173 11.70 -6.47 12.73
C ARG A 173 12.18 -5.73 13.98
N SER A 174 13.19 -4.88 13.88
CA SER A 174 13.54 -4.02 15.02
C SER A 174 12.47 -2.94 15.23
N PHE A 175 12.31 -2.50 16.48
CA PHE A 175 11.49 -1.32 16.76
C PHE A 175 12.19 -0.09 16.19
N PRO A 176 11.52 0.72 15.33
CA PRO A 176 12.14 1.88 14.72
C PRO A 176 12.51 2.93 15.77
N ALA A 177 13.57 3.69 15.50
CA ALA A 177 14.09 4.66 16.45
C ALA A 177 13.14 5.84 16.68
N ARG A 178 12.47 6.26 15.61
CA ARG A 178 11.54 7.38 15.53
C ARG A 178 10.31 6.93 14.74
N ILE A 179 9.19 7.57 15.02
CA ILE A 179 7.92 7.36 14.34
C ILE A 179 7.44 8.73 13.84
N ASP A 180 6.77 8.76 12.68
CA ASP A 180 6.09 9.96 12.20
C ASP A 180 4.64 10.01 12.75
N PRO A 181 4.33 10.89 13.72
CA PRO A 181 3.00 10.94 14.31
C PRO A 181 1.91 11.40 13.33
N SER A 182 2.27 12.01 12.19
CA SER A 182 1.30 12.39 11.15
C SER A 182 0.77 11.20 10.35
N LYS A 183 1.44 10.05 10.46
CA LYS A 183 1.19 8.83 9.68
C LYS A 183 0.38 7.75 10.43
N GLY A 184 -0.31 8.16 11.50
CA GLY A 184 -1.22 7.31 12.27
C GLY A 184 -0.61 6.75 13.57
N PRO A 185 -1.38 5.93 14.34
CA PRO A 185 -0.90 5.29 15.57
C PRO A 185 0.23 4.29 15.29
N THR A 186 1.12 4.07 16.25
CA THR A 186 2.17 3.05 16.11
C THR A 186 1.64 1.68 16.47
N LEU A 187 1.51 0.80 15.48
CA LEU A 187 0.93 -0.52 15.63
C LEU A 187 2.02 -1.58 15.60
N TRP A 188 2.13 -2.36 16.67
CA TRP A 188 2.98 -3.54 16.71
C TRP A 188 2.15 -4.77 16.43
N VAL A 189 2.52 -5.50 15.37
CA VAL A 189 1.93 -6.78 15.02
C VAL A 189 2.85 -7.89 15.51
N GLU A 190 2.29 -8.86 16.25
CA GLU A 190 3.02 -10.01 16.77
C GLU A 190 2.29 -11.32 16.48
N ILE A 191 3.07 -12.36 16.17
CA ILE A 191 2.55 -13.71 15.94
C ILE A 191 2.39 -14.39 17.29
N VAL A 192 1.17 -14.85 17.59
CA VAL A 192 0.83 -15.47 18.86
C VAL A 192 0.11 -16.79 18.66
N ALA A 193 0.28 -17.71 19.61
CA ALA A 193 -0.46 -18.97 19.60
C ALA A 193 -1.94 -18.68 19.86
N CYS A 194 -2.84 -19.23 19.04
CA CYS A 194 -4.28 -18.93 19.13
C CYS A 194 -4.90 -19.24 20.51
N ARG A 195 -4.38 -20.25 21.22
CA ARG A 195 -4.78 -20.56 22.61
C ARG A 195 -4.60 -19.40 23.60
N LEU A 196 -3.77 -18.42 23.27
CA LEU A 196 -3.55 -17.23 24.12
C LEU A 196 -4.70 -16.25 24.03
N PHE A 197 -5.59 -16.36 23.03
CA PHE A 197 -6.79 -15.52 22.96
C PHE A 197 -7.83 -15.88 24.02
N ASP A 198 -7.76 -17.10 24.57
CA ASP A 198 -8.65 -17.56 25.64
C ASP A 198 -8.33 -16.91 27.00
N ASP A 199 -7.13 -16.34 27.17
CA ASP A 199 -6.71 -15.61 28.36
C ASP A 199 -6.05 -14.26 27.99
N PRO A 200 -6.86 -13.20 27.81
CA PRO A 200 -6.37 -11.89 27.40
C PRO A 200 -5.41 -11.24 28.39
N ASN A 201 -5.54 -11.54 29.70
CA ASN A 201 -4.64 -10.99 30.72
C ASN A 201 -3.25 -11.59 30.58
N TYR A 202 -3.18 -12.93 30.47
CA TYR A 202 -1.92 -13.62 30.24
C TYR A 202 -1.28 -13.19 28.91
N LEU A 203 -2.07 -13.04 27.84
CA LEU A 203 -1.58 -12.53 26.55
C LEU A 203 -0.98 -11.13 26.68
N SER A 204 -1.64 -10.23 27.40
CA SER A 204 -1.15 -8.87 27.67
C SER A 204 0.19 -8.88 28.38
N GLU A 205 0.29 -9.61 29.49
CA GLU A 205 1.52 -9.74 30.27
C GLU A 205 2.66 -10.37 29.44
N TYR A 206 2.36 -11.44 28.70
CA TYR A 206 3.32 -12.10 27.81
C TYR A 206 3.86 -11.13 26.75
N LEU A 207 2.98 -10.37 26.10
CA LEU A 207 3.38 -9.41 25.08
C LEU A 207 4.11 -8.21 25.67
N MET A 208 3.80 -7.80 26.90
CA MET A 208 4.57 -6.78 27.60
C MET A 208 6.01 -7.21 27.88
N ILE A 209 6.21 -8.44 28.36
CA ILE A 209 7.56 -8.99 28.55
C ILE A 209 8.31 -9.05 27.21
N ARG A 210 7.65 -9.50 26.14
CA ARG A 210 8.25 -9.52 24.80
C ARG A 210 8.62 -8.12 24.30
N LEU A 211 7.76 -7.13 24.54
CA LEU A 211 8.03 -5.74 24.16
C LEU A 211 9.27 -5.22 24.88
N GLN A 212 9.34 -5.39 26.20
CA GLN A 212 10.50 -4.98 27.02
C GLN A 212 11.80 -5.62 26.50
N GLN A 213 11.80 -6.93 26.27
CA GLN A 213 12.97 -7.65 25.73
C GLN A 213 13.40 -7.12 24.35
N ARG A 214 12.45 -6.78 23.46
CA ARG A 214 12.76 -6.23 22.14
C ARG A 214 13.30 -4.80 22.24
N MET A 215 12.82 -4.01 23.20
CA MET A 215 13.28 -2.65 23.46
C MET A 215 14.67 -2.62 24.10
N GLU A 216 14.97 -3.51 25.04
CA GLU A 216 16.31 -3.65 25.63
C GLU A 216 17.37 -3.97 24.57
N LYS A 217 17.06 -4.90 23.66
CA LYS A 217 17.93 -5.25 22.53
C LYS A 217 18.21 -4.08 21.60
N ARG A 218 17.26 -3.15 21.46
CA ARG A 218 17.46 -1.91 20.70
C ARG A 218 18.46 -0.99 21.41
N GLY A 219 18.33 -0.82 22.72
CA GLY A 219 19.23 0.03 23.51
C GLY A 219 20.68 -0.50 23.60
N GLN A 220 20.91 -1.76 23.27
CA GLN A 220 22.25 -2.39 23.22
C GLN A 220 22.90 -2.34 21.82
N ALA A 221 22.18 -1.90 20.79
CA ALA A 221 22.66 -1.84 19.42
C ALA A 221 23.27 -0.47 19.03
N GLU A 222 23.40 0.43 20.01
CA GLU A 222 24.13 1.71 19.94
C GLU A 222 25.48 1.58 20.67
#